data_AF-A0A377K7K2-F1
#
_entry.id   AF-A0A377K7K2-F1
#
_cell.length_a   1.000
_cell.length_b   1.000
_cell.length_c   1.000
_cell.angle_alpha   90.00
_cell.angle_beta   90.00
_cell.angle_gamma   90.00
#
_symmetry.space_group_name_H-M   'P 1'
#
loop_
_entity.id
_entity.type
_entity.pdbx_description
1 polymer ?
#
loop_
_entity_poly.entity_id
_entity_poly.type
_entity_poly.pdbx_seq_one_letter_code
_entity_poly.pdbx_strand_id
1 'polypeptide(L)'
;MQQHQSGFDLRHFVNVNFTLPKEGEKYVPPEGQSLREHIDGLWPVLTRSIENTEKWDSLLPLPKPYVVPGGRFREVYYWDSYFTMLGLAESGHWDKVADMVANFAHEIDTYGHIPNGNRSYYLSRSQPPFFALMVELLAQHEGDAALKQYLPQMQKEYAYWMDGVENLQAGQQEKTRCKTSGWYPSQPLLGRSRYATTRVMGGRYCHCQKQSESTCH
;
A
#
# COMPACT_ATOMS: atom_id res chain seq x y z
N MET A 1 -26.95 27.05 10.74
CA MET A 1 -25.95 28.08 10.37
C MET A 1 -25.52 28.86 11.62
N GLN A 2 -24.56 28.34 12.39
CA GLN A 2 -24.01 29.03 13.56
C GLN A 2 -22.89 30.02 13.19
N GLN A 3 -22.26 29.86 12.02
CA GLN A 3 -21.14 30.70 11.54
C GLN A 3 -21.47 32.19 11.32
N HIS A 4 -22.75 32.54 11.19
CA HIS A 4 -23.21 33.93 10.95
C HIS A 4 -23.69 34.63 12.23
N GLN A 5 -23.53 34.00 13.39
CA GLN A 5 -23.91 34.59 14.67
C GLN A 5 -22.78 35.48 15.20
N SER A 6 -23.14 36.65 15.72
CA SER A 6 -22.18 37.52 16.43
C SER A 6 -21.60 36.76 17.63
N GLY A 7 -20.27 36.73 17.76
CA GLY A 7 -19.59 35.98 18.82
C GLY A 7 -19.29 34.50 18.52
N PHE A 8 -19.42 34.04 17.27
CA PHE A 8 -19.05 32.68 16.89
C PHE A 8 -17.55 32.42 17.08
N ASP A 9 -17.23 31.41 17.90
CA ASP A 9 -15.88 30.89 18.10
C ASP A 9 -15.75 29.50 17.43
N LEU A 10 -14.97 29.45 16.35
CA LEU A 10 -14.73 28.22 15.60
C LEU A 10 -14.01 27.14 16.43
N ARG A 11 -13.08 27.53 17.31
CA ARG A 11 -12.33 26.59 18.14
C ARG A 11 -13.25 25.95 19.17
N HIS A 12 -14.11 26.74 19.83
CA HIS A 12 -15.11 26.23 20.74
C HIS A 12 -16.08 25.28 20.02
N PHE A 13 -16.58 25.69 18.83
CA PHE A 13 -17.43 24.84 18.01
C PHE A 13 -16.77 23.50 17.69
N VAL A 14 -15.51 23.50 17.26
CA VAL A 14 -14.78 22.26 16.95
C VAL A 14 -14.64 21.38 18.20
N ASN A 15 -14.25 21.95 19.34
CA ASN A 15 -14.06 21.19 20.58
C ASN A 15 -15.35 20.56 21.12
N VAL A 16 -16.51 21.17 20.84
CA VAL A 16 -17.83 20.64 21.26
C VAL A 16 -18.35 19.56 20.30
N ASN A 17 -18.06 19.68 19.00
CA ASN A 17 -18.67 18.83 17.98
C ASN A 17 -17.76 17.70 17.46
N PHE A 18 -16.45 17.76 17.72
CA PHE A 18 -15.48 16.79 17.18
C PHE A 18 -14.59 16.23 18.29
N THR A 19 -14.33 14.92 18.21
CA THR A 19 -13.30 14.28 19.01
C THR A 19 -11.98 14.33 18.24
N LEU A 20 -11.00 15.08 18.77
CA LEU A 20 -9.67 15.14 18.16
C LEU A 20 -8.85 13.90 18.53
N PRO A 21 -8.00 13.42 17.62
CA PRO A 21 -7.32 12.16 17.83
C PRO A 21 -6.16 12.38 18.82
N LYS A 22 -6.11 11.57 19.89
CA LYS A 22 -5.13 11.70 20.98
C LYS A 22 -3.68 11.57 20.50
N GLU A 23 -2.76 12.36 21.05
CA GLU A 23 -1.33 12.11 20.86
C GLU A 23 -0.95 10.76 21.49
N GLY A 24 -0.16 9.97 20.77
CA GLY A 24 0.36 8.72 21.31
C GLY A 24 1.42 8.99 22.37
N GLU A 25 1.59 8.06 23.31
CA GLU A 25 2.66 8.15 24.31
C GLU A 25 4.03 8.12 23.63
N LYS A 26 4.94 8.96 24.11
CA LYS A 26 6.33 8.94 23.65
C LYS A 26 6.99 7.68 24.21
N TYR A 27 7.30 6.73 23.33
CA TYR A 27 8.11 5.59 23.71
C TYR A 27 9.54 6.03 23.98
N VAL A 28 10.06 5.73 25.17
CA VAL A 28 11.45 5.97 25.55
C VAL A 28 12.10 4.61 25.78
N PRO A 29 13.11 4.22 24.99
CA PRO A 29 13.82 2.96 25.21
C PRO A 29 14.55 2.96 26.57
N PRO A 30 14.62 1.82 27.27
CA PRO A 30 15.47 1.66 28.44
C PRO A 30 16.95 1.94 28.13
N GLU A 31 17.69 2.42 29.12
CA GLU A 31 19.13 2.66 28.99
C GLU A 31 19.87 1.35 28.74
N GLY A 32 20.76 1.32 27.74
CA GLY A 32 21.56 0.14 27.37
C GLY A 32 20.85 -0.87 26.46
N GLN A 33 19.61 -0.62 26.03
CA GLN A 33 18.90 -1.49 25.08
C GLN A 33 19.61 -1.53 23.71
N SER A 34 19.78 -2.72 23.12
CA SER A 34 20.32 -2.85 21.76
C SER A 34 19.31 -2.40 20.70
N LEU A 35 19.80 -2.10 19.50
CA LEU A 35 18.93 -1.71 18.37
C LEU A 35 17.90 -2.80 18.02
N ARG A 36 18.29 -4.08 18.08
CA ARG A 36 17.38 -5.19 17.77
C ARG A 36 16.27 -5.30 18.82
N GLU A 37 16.63 -5.31 20.10
CA GLU A 37 15.65 -5.37 21.20
C GLU A 37 14.71 -4.16 21.17
N HIS A 38 15.21 -3.00 20.77
CA HIS A 38 14.39 -1.80 20.58
C HIS A 38 13.34 -1.99 19.47
N ILE A 39 13.76 -2.49 18.30
CA ILE A 39 12.86 -2.75 17.17
C ILE A 39 11.81 -3.79 17.53
N ASP A 40 12.22 -4.91 18.12
CA ASP A 40 11.31 -5.99 18.52
C ASP A 40 10.29 -5.50 19.57
N GLY A 41 10.74 -4.66 20.51
CA GLY A 41 9.89 -4.02 21.51
C GLY A 41 8.92 -2.96 20.95
N LEU A 42 9.14 -2.45 19.73
CA LEU A 42 8.27 -1.47 19.10
C LEU A 42 7.09 -2.08 18.36
N TRP A 43 7.13 -3.35 17.96
CA TRP A 43 6.01 -3.97 17.22
C TRP A 43 4.66 -3.85 17.95
N PRO A 44 4.56 -4.13 19.27
CA PRO A 44 3.31 -3.92 20.01
C PRO A 44 2.90 -2.44 20.07
N VAL A 45 3.87 -1.53 20.21
CA VAL A 45 3.64 -0.08 20.29
C VAL A 45 3.10 0.48 18.97
N LEU A 46 3.50 -0.11 17.84
CA LEU A 46 3.07 0.26 16.50
C LEU A 46 1.86 -0.53 16.00
N THR A 47 1.42 -1.57 16.72
CA THR A 47 0.26 -2.37 16.32
C THR A 47 -1.05 -1.66 16.71
N ARG A 48 -2.00 -1.61 15.79
CA ARG A 48 -3.37 -1.14 16.01
C ARG A 48 -4.34 -2.26 15.67
N SER A 49 -5.48 -2.30 16.36
CA SER A 49 -6.58 -3.22 16.08
C SER A 49 -7.87 -2.42 16.18
N ILE A 50 -8.52 -2.20 15.04
CA ILE A 50 -9.73 -1.39 14.93
C ILE A 50 -10.67 -2.11 13.97
N GLU A 51 -11.42 -3.07 14.52
CA GLU A 51 -12.41 -3.86 13.79
C GLU A 51 -13.71 -3.09 13.55
N ASN A 52 -14.02 -2.12 14.42
CA ASN A 52 -15.19 -1.26 14.32
C ASN A 52 -14.77 0.19 14.54
N THR A 53 -15.37 1.10 13.78
CA THR A 53 -15.15 2.54 13.92
C THR A 53 -16.45 3.23 14.29
N GLU A 54 -16.31 4.35 15.00
CA GLU A 54 -17.46 5.20 15.33
C GLU A 54 -18.10 5.73 14.04
N LYS A 55 -19.40 6.03 14.12
CA LYS A 55 -20.12 6.60 12.99
C LYS A 55 -19.45 7.92 12.57
N TRP A 56 -19.11 8.02 11.29
CA TRP A 56 -18.40 9.16 10.67
C TRP A 56 -16.92 9.31 11.03
N ASP A 57 -16.28 8.29 11.62
CA ASP A 57 -14.83 8.26 11.64
C ASP A 57 -14.30 8.22 10.19
N SER A 58 -13.19 8.90 9.97
CA SER A 58 -12.48 8.79 8.70
C SER A 58 -11.69 7.49 8.60
N LEU A 59 -11.37 6.82 9.71
CA LEU A 59 -10.71 5.52 9.71
C LEU A 59 -11.64 4.44 9.17
N LEU A 60 -11.09 3.58 8.32
CA LEU A 60 -11.75 2.43 7.77
C LEU A 60 -11.40 1.20 8.62
N PRO A 61 -12.39 0.41 9.05
CA PRO A 61 -12.14 -0.78 9.87
C PRO A 61 -11.37 -1.83 9.07
N LEU A 62 -10.51 -2.58 9.75
CA LEU A 62 -9.78 -3.71 9.19
C LEU A 62 -10.03 -4.96 10.04
N PRO A 63 -10.17 -6.15 9.40
CA PRO A 63 -10.56 -7.37 10.10
C PRO A 63 -9.47 -7.94 11.02
N LYS A 64 -8.20 -7.54 10.84
CA LYS A 64 -7.05 -8.02 11.62
C LYS A 64 -6.22 -6.87 12.17
N PRO A 65 -5.42 -7.08 13.23
CA PRO A 65 -4.42 -6.12 13.66
C PRO A 65 -3.43 -5.75 12.54
N TYR A 66 -2.90 -4.53 12.58
CA TYR A 66 -1.93 -4.04 11.58
C TYR A 66 -0.89 -3.13 12.24
N VAL A 67 0.29 -3.04 11.62
CA VAL A 67 1.38 -2.18 12.08
C VAL A 67 1.32 -0.84 11.35
N VAL A 68 1.47 0.27 12.09
CA VAL A 68 1.55 1.62 11.52
C VAL A 68 2.99 2.14 11.51
N PRO A 69 3.38 3.07 10.62
CA PRO A 69 4.73 3.62 10.57
C PRO A 69 5.17 4.36 11.86
N GLY A 70 4.19 4.85 12.64
CA GLY A 70 4.43 5.54 13.91
C GLY A 70 4.40 7.08 13.82
N GLY A 71 4.49 7.72 14.97
CA GLY A 71 4.44 9.18 15.10
C GLY A 71 3.07 9.76 14.72
N ARG A 72 3.04 10.63 13.71
CA ARG A 72 1.79 11.24 13.22
C ARG A 72 0.92 10.30 12.40
N PHE A 73 1.48 9.21 11.91
CA PHE A 73 0.80 8.24 11.06
C PHE A 73 0.10 7.21 11.94
N ARG A 74 -1.23 7.17 11.87
CA ARG A 74 -2.09 6.40 12.79
C ARG A 74 -2.96 5.38 12.06
N GLU A 75 -2.66 5.18 10.79
CA GLU A 75 -3.34 4.31 9.83
C GLU A 75 -2.30 3.39 9.18
N VAL A 76 -2.74 2.27 8.62
CA VAL A 76 -1.88 1.43 7.80
C VAL A 76 -1.54 2.18 6.51
N TYR A 77 -0.33 1.99 5.99
CA TYR A 77 0.08 2.50 4.68
C TYR A 77 0.52 1.35 3.80
N TYR A 78 0.13 1.36 2.53
CA TYR A 78 0.27 0.22 1.65
C TYR A 78 1.74 -0.20 1.44
N TRP A 79 2.56 0.60 0.77
CA TRP A 79 3.93 0.20 0.43
C TRP A 79 4.86 0.13 1.67
N ASP A 80 4.66 0.98 2.67
CA ASP A 80 5.40 0.97 3.94
C ASP A 80 5.23 -0.39 4.67
N SER A 81 4.04 -0.99 4.54
CA SER A 81 3.74 -2.26 5.17
C SER A 81 4.59 -3.40 4.60
N TYR A 82 4.97 -3.38 3.33
CA TYR A 82 5.83 -4.44 2.78
C TYR A 82 7.20 -4.46 3.46
N PHE A 83 7.83 -3.30 3.61
CA PHE A 83 9.12 -3.19 4.30
C PHE A 83 9.01 -3.53 5.79
N THR A 84 7.88 -3.18 6.41
CA THR A 84 7.57 -3.57 7.79
C THR A 84 7.40 -5.09 7.91
N MET A 85 6.73 -5.74 6.95
CA MET A 85 6.54 -7.19 6.89
C MET A 85 7.86 -7.95 6.78
N LEU A 86 8.84 -7.42 6.05
CA LEU A 86 10.18 -8.02 6.01
C LEU A 86 10.82 -8.07 7.40
N GLY A 87 10.70 -6.99 8.17
CA GLY A 87 11.20 -6.94 9.56
C GLY A 87 10.43 -7.89 10.49
N LEU A 88 9.10 -7.95 10.37
CA LEU A 88 8.25 -8.89 11.12
C LEU A 88 8.60 -10.34 10.80
N ALA A 89 8.80 -10.68 9.53
CA ALA A 89 9.20 -12.01 9.10
C ALA A 89 10.59 -12.40 9.65
N GLU A 90 11.56 -11.47 9.63
CA GLU A 90 12.91 -11.71 10.18
C GLU A 90 12.88 -11.95 11.70
N SER A 91 11.97 -11.28 12.41
CA SER A 91 11.74 -11.46 13.85
C SER A 91 10.74 -12.60 14.19
N GLY A 92 10.29 -13.36 13.19
CA GLY A 92 9.43 -14.54 13.38
C GLY A 92 7.94 -14.26 13.60
N HIS A 93 7.48 -13.01 13.44
CA HIS A 93 6.09 -12.59 13.56
C HIS A 93 5.26 -12.87 12.29
N TRP A 94 5.25 -14.13 11.85
CA TRP A 94 4.52 -14.57 10.66
C TRP A 94 2.99 -14.45 10.80
N ASP A 95 2.49 -14.51 12.04
CA ASP A 95 1.10 -14.19 12.38
C ASP A 95 0.72 -12.78 11.90
N LYS A 96 1.58 -11.79 12.16
CA LYS A 96 1.36 -10.38 11.78
C LYS A 96 1.50 -10.17 10.28
N VAL A 97 2.42 -10.89 9.65
CA VAL A 97 2.56 -10.89 8.17
C VAL A 97 1.25 -11.39 7.55
N ALA A 98 0.74 -12.54 8.00
CA ALA A 98 -0.53 -13.10 7.51
C ALA A 98 -1.72 -12.16 7.76
N ASP A 99 -1.80 -11.55 8.96
CA ASP A 99 -2.85 -10.58 9.31
C ASP A 99 -2.86 -9.37 8.37
N MET A 100 -1.68 -8.82 8.03
CA MET A 100 -1.60 -7.68 7.11
C MET A 100 -1.93 -8.07 5.67
N VAL A 101 -1.52 -9.25 5.19
CA VAL A 101 -1.96 -9.75 3.86
C VAL A 101 -3.48 -9.91 3.83
N ALA A 102 -4.09 -10.45 4.89
CA ALA A 102 -5.53 -10.58 5.00
C ALA A 102 -6.26 -9.23 5.01
N ASN A 103 -5.71 -8.22 5.69
CA ASN A 103 -6.23 -6.86 5.67
C ASN A 103 -6.19 -6.24 4.27
N PHE A 104 -5.08 -6.35 3.56
CA PHE A 104 -4.97 -5.81 2.19
C PHE A 104 -5.88 -6.55 1.20
N ALA A 105 -6.02 -7.87 1.34
CA ALA A 105 -6.99 -8.64 0.57
C ALA A 105 -8.43 -8.15 0.82
N HIS A 106 -8.77 -7.86 2.08
CA HIS A 106 -10.05 -7.28 2.44
C HIS A 106 -10.28 -5.90 1.81
N GLU A 107 -9.28 -5.02 1.80
CA GLU A 107 -9.38 -3.71 1.13
C GLU A 107 -9.60 -3.85 -0.38
N ILE A 108 -8.90 -4.78 -1.04
CA ILE A 108 -9.10 -5.09 -2.46
C ILE A 108 -10.54 -5.55 -2.71
N ASP A 109 -11.07 -6.44 -1.88
CA ASP A 109 -12.43 -6.96 -2.03
C ASP A 109 -13.50 -5.90 -1.73
N THR A 110 -13.23 -4.99 -0.79
CA THR A 110 -14.21 -3.98 -0.33
C THR A 110 -14.20 -2.71 -1.18
N TYR A 111 -13.03 -2.24 -1.59
CA TYR A 111 -12.83 -0.95 -2.26
C TYR A 111 -12.33 -1.08 -3.71
N GLY A 112 -12.11 -2.31 -4.18
CA GLY A 112 -11.61 -2.61 -5.52
C GLY A 112 -10.09 -2.38 -5.70
N HIS A 113 -9.42 -1.85 -4.68
CA HIS A 113 -7.97 -1.60 -4.65
C HIS A 113 -7.52 -1.35 -3.21
N ILE A 114 -6.20 -1.37 -2.99
CA ILE A 114 -5.61 -0.96 -1.72
C ILE A 114 -5.47 0.56 -1.72
N PRO A 115 -6.15 1.30 -0.82
CA PRO A 115 -5.97 2.74 -0.71
C PRO A 115 -4.57 3.08 -0.20
N ASN A 116 -4.16 4.35 -0.32
CA ASN A 116 -2.88 4.82 0.24
C ASN A 116 -2.72 4.46 1.74
N GLY A 117 -3.82 4.53 2.48
CA GLY A 117 -3.99 3.97 3.81
C GLY A 117 -5.47 3.82 4.14
N ASN A 118 -5.82 3.20 5.27
CA ASN A 118 -7.20 2.86 5.63
C ASN A 118 -8.00 4.07 6.15
N ARG A 119 -8.09 5.15 5.35
CA ARG A 119 -8.87 6.35 5.62
C ARG A 119 -9.79 6.69 4.45
N SER A 120 -10.99 7.20 4.73
CA SER A 120 -11.99 7.53 3.72
C SER A 120 -11.47 8.52 2.66
N TYR A 121 -10.65 9.49 3.05
CA TYR A 121 -10.02 10.46 2.14
C TYR A 121 -8.86 9.87 1.31
N TYR A 122 -8.51 8.60 1.50
CA TYR A 122 -7.55 7.85 0.70
C TYR A 122 -8.21 6.89 -0.31
N LEU A 123 -9.53 6.67 -0.24
CA LEU A 123 -10.26 5.80 -1.18
C LEU A 123 -10.16 6.22 -2.66
N SER A 124 -9.73 7.45 -2.95
CA SER A 124 -9.55 7.95 -4.31
C SER A 124 -8.20 7.58 -4.95
N ARG A 125 -7.27 6.97 -4.21
CA ARG A 125 -5.91 6.70 -4.68
C ARG A 125 -5.24 5.52 -3.99
N SER A 126 -4.36 4.86 -4.72
CA SER A 126 -3.46 3.82 -4.20
C SER A 126 -2.04 4.34 -3.91
N GLN A 127 -1.11 3.41 -3.74
CA GLN A 127 0.34 3.56 -3.58
C GLN A 127 1.05 2.53 -4.48
N PRO A 128 2.39 2.55 -4.61
CA PRO A 128 3.10 1.53 -5.40
C PRO A 128 2.64 0.10 -5.04
N PRO A 129 2.30 -0.75 -6.02
CA PRO A 129 1.65 -2.02 -5.75
C PRO A 129 2.64 -3.09 -5.27
N PHE A 130 2.61 -3.38 -3.97
CA PHE A 130 3.44 -4.39 -3.32
C PHE A 130 2.67 -5.64 -2.86
N PHE A 131 1.36 -5.72 -3.05
CA PHE A 131 0.54 -6.83 -2.54
C PHE A 131 0.96 -8.19 -3.08
N ALA A 132 1.31 -8.30 -4.37
CA ALA A 132 1.87 -9.54 -4.92
C ALA A 132 3.17 -9.95 -4.20
N LEU A 133 4.06 -8.99 -3.88
CA LEU A 133 5.30 -9.25 -3.15
C LEU A 133 5.03 -9.60 -1.68
N MET A 134 3.99 -9.03 -1.07
CA MET A 134 3.52 -9.38 0.27
C MET A 134 3.02 -10.83 0.34
N VAL A 135 2.27 -11.26 -0.69
CA VAL A 135 1.80 -12.65 -0.81
C VAL A 135 2.98 -13.60 -1.08
N GLU A 136 3.93 -13.22 -1.93
CA GLU A 136 5.18 -13.98 -2.13
C GLU A 136 5.99 -14.12 -0.85
N LEU A 137 6.08 -13.06 -0.04
CA LEU A 137 6.73 -13.12 1.27
C LEU A 137 6.02 -14.12 2.18
N LEU A 138 4.70 -14.07 2.29
CA LEU A 138 3.92 -15.02 3.08
C LEU A 138 4.09 -16.47 2.57
N ALA A 139 4.17 -16.66 1.26
CA ALA A 139 4.41 -17.96 0.63
C ALA A 139 5.78 -18.57 0.98
N GLN A 140 6.75 -17.78 1.44
CA GLN A 140 8.02 -18.34 1.98
C GLN A 140 7.79 -19.15 3.26
N HIS A 141 6.71 -18.86 3.99
CA HIS A 141 6.35 -19.54 5.24
C HIS A 141 5.22 -20.56 5.04
N GLU A 142 4.18 -20.22 4.26
CA GLU A 142 3.00 -21.07 4.06
C GLU A 142 3.03 -21.89 2.75
N GLY A 143 4.04 -21.68 1.91
CA GLY A 143 4.16 -22.29 0.59
C GLY A 143 3.14 -21.75 -0.42
N ASP A 144 2.98 -22.48 -1.53
CA ASP A 144 2.08 -22.12 -2.63
C ASP A 144 0.60 -21.99 -2.23
N ALA A 145 0.22 -22.44 -1.03
CA ALA A 145 -1.13 -22.26 -0.50
C ALA A 145 -1.49 -20.76 -0.42
N ALA A 146 -0.59 -19.92 0.07
CA ALA A 146 -0.79 -18.48 0.14
C ALA A 146 -1.00 -17.85 -1.25
N LEU A 147 -0.19 -18.26 -2.24
CA LEU A 147 -0.31 -17.78 -3.62
C LEU A 147 -1.68 -18.12 -4.22
N LYS A 148 -2.15 -19.36 -4.02
CA LYS A 148 -3.46 -19.81 -4.51
C LYS A 148 -4.61 -19.10 -3.80
N GLN A 149 -4.47 -18.91 -2.49
CA GLN A 149 -5.48 -18.25 -1.66
C GLN A 149 -5.72 -16.80 -2.09
N TYR A 150 -4.65 -16.04 -2.34
CA TYR A 150 -4.74 -14.61 -2.64
C TYR A 150 -4.68 -14.28 -4.15
N LEU A 151 -4.63 -15.29 -5.02
CA LEU A 151 -4.67 -15.11 -6.47
C LEU A 151 -5.86 -14.25 -6.95
N PRO A 152 -7.10 -14.44 -6.44
CA PRO A 152 -8.22 -13.60 -6.86
C PRO A 152 -8.01 -12.11 -6.57
N GLN A 153 -7.45 -11.77 -5.42
CA GLN A 153 -7.19 -10.38 -5.03
C GLN A 153 -6.01 -9.80 -5.82
N MET A 154 -4.95 -10.57 -6.07
CA MET A 154 -3.86 -10.13 -6.95
C MET A 154 -4.36 -9.81 -8.37
N GLN A 155 -5.27 -10.64 -8.91
CA GLN A 155 -5.89 -10.39 -10.21
C GLN A 155 -6.79 -9.15 -10.19
N LYS A 156 -7.56 -8.95 -9.12
CA LYS A 156 -8.43 -7.78 -8.97
C LYS A 156 -7.64 -6.47 -8.86
N GLU A 157 -6.55 -6.48 -8.09
CA GLU A 157 -5.66 -5.32 -8.00
C GLU A 157 -5.02 -5.03 -9.37
N TYR A 158 -4.54 -6.04 -10.09
CA TYR A 158 -4.02 -5.86 -11.44
C TYR A 158 -5.06 -5.25 -12.38
N ALA A 159 -6.32 -5.71 -12.32
CA ALA A 159 -7.41 -5.14 -13.09
C ALA A 159 -7.64 -3.65 -12.76
N TYR A 160 -7.56 -3.25 -11.48
CA TYR A 160 -7.61 -1.83 -11.08
C TYR A 160 -6.50 -1.00 -11.74
N TRP A 161 -5.25 -1.48 -11.72
CA TRP A 161 -4.11 -0.78 -12.34
C TRP A 161 -4.29 -0.66 -13.86
N MET A 162 -4.78 -1.73 -14.48
CA MET A 162 -4.92 -1.78 -15.93
C MET A 162 -6.18 -1.08 -16.46
N ASP A 163 -7.23 -0.92 -15.63
CA ASP A 163 -8.57 -0.41 -15.99
C ASP A 163 -8.67 0.31 -17.36
N GLY A 164 -8.64 1.62 -17.56
CA GLY A 164 -8.78 2.22 -18.91
C GLY A 164 -7.77 1.89 -20.05
N VAL A 165 -6.93 0.85 -19.98
CA VAL A 165 -5.91 0.53 -21.01
C VAL A 165 -6.47 0.18 -22.39
N GLU A 166 -7.69 -0.37 -22.45
CA GLU A 166 -8.35 -0.71 -23.72
C GLU A 166 -8.63 0.53 -24.56
N ASN A 167 -8.87 1.67 -23.90
CA ASN A 167 -9.14 2.96 -24.54
C ASN A 167 -7.87 3.70 -24.98
N LEU A 168 -6.68 3.21 -24.60
CA LEU A 168 -5.41 3.83 -24.99
C LEU A 168 -4.96 3.36 -26.37
N GLN A 169 -4.46 4.30 -27.17
CA GLN A 169 -3.71 3.98 -28.39
C GLN A 169 -2.25 3.66 -28.06
N ALA A 170 -1.58 2.95 -28.96
CA ALA A 170 -0.15 2.72 -28.89
C ALA A 170 0.63 4.03 -28.76
N GLY A 171 1.50 4.13 -27.75
CA GLY A 171 2.29 5.32 -27.44
C GLY A 171 1.60 6.32 -26.51
N GLN A 172 0.37 6.07 -26.07
CA GLN A 172 -0.35 6.95 -25.15
C GLN A 172 -0.18 6.55 -23.68
N GLN A 173 -0.32 7.55 -22.81
CA GLN A 173 -0.28 7.41 -21.35
C GLN A 173 -1.51 8.06 -20.74
N GLU A 174 -2.06 7.42 -19.70
CA GLU A 174 -3.13 8.00 -18.89
C GLU A 174 -2.95 7.57 -17.44
N LYS A 175 -2.78 8.55 -16.53
CA LYS A 175 -2.54 8.33 -15.10
C LYS A 175 -1.36 7.37 -14.86
N THR A 176 -1.64 6.15 -14.40
CA THR A 176 -0.67 5.10 -14.06
C THR A 176 -0.39 4.15 -15.22
N ARG A 177 -1.02 4.38 -16.38
CA ARG A 177 -1.00 3.48 -17.54
C ARG A 177 -0.10 4.03 -18.64
N CYS A 178 0.64 3.14 -19.29
CA CYS A 178 1.38 3.42 -20.51
C CYS A 178 1.19 2.26 -21.48
N LYS A 179 0.64 2.52 -22.67
CA LYS A 179 0.54 1.50 -23.73
C LYS A 179 1.71 1.66 -24.67
N THR A 180 2.68 0.76 -24.61
CA THR A 180 3.81 0.78 -25.52
C THR A 180 3.36 0.46 -26.95
N SER A 181 3.83 1.21 -27.94
CA SER A 181 3.71 0.80 -29.34
C SER A 181 4.43 -0.53 -29.52
N GLY A 182 3.70 -1.54 -30.00
CA GLY A 182 4.13 -2.94 -29.97
C GLY A 182 5.56 -3.15 -30.46
N TRP A 183 6.34 -3.86 -29.66
CA TRP A 183 7.48 -4.64 -30.15
C TRP A 183 6.89 -5.87 -30.83
N TYR A 184 6.95 -5.95 -32.16
CA TYR A 184 6.80 -7.23 -32.87
C TYR A 184 8.14 -7.98 -32.74
N PRO A 185 8.23 -9.13 -32.04
CA PRO A 185 9.36 -10.02 -32.24
C PRO A 185 9.08 -10.82 -33.52
N SER A 186 9.38 -10.26 -34.68
CA SER A 186 9.51 -11.07 -35.89
C SER A 186 10.83 -11.84 -35.83
N GLN A 187 10.91 -12.86 -34.95
CA GLN A 187 11.82 -14.01 -35.07
C GLN A 187 11.58 -15.01 -33.92
N PRO A 188 11.41 -16.31 -34.21
CA PRO A 188 11.30 -17.34 -33.18
C PRO A 188 12.68 -17.63 -32.62
N LEU A 189 12.99 -17.11 -31.43
CA LEU A 189 14.12 -17.58 -30.65
C LEU A 189 13.64 -18.64 -29.66
N LEU A 190 13.97 -19.88 -30.00
CA LEU A 190 13.97 -21.06 -29.14
C LEU A 190 14.56 -20.74 -27.76
N GLY A 191 13.86 -21.17 -26.72
CA GLY A 191 14.44 -21.51 -25.42
C GLY A 191 14.93 -20.33 -24.57
N ARG A 192 14.00 -19.66 -23.86
CA ARG A 192 14.20 -19.21 -22.47
C ARG A 192 12.87 -18.67 -21.93
N SER A 193 12.46 -19.19 -20.79
CA SER A 193 11.29 -18.73 -20.02
C SER A 193 11.40 -17.22 -19.77
N ARG A 194 10.39 -16.45 -20.16
CA ARG A 194 10.32 -15.00 -19.93
C ARG A 194 9.10 -14.69 -19.09
N TYR A 195 9.34 -14.38 -17.81
CA TYR A 195 8.38 -13.67 -16.98
C TYR A 195 8.34 -12.20 -17.43
N ALA A 196 7.13 -11.64 -17.57
CA ALA A 196 6.94 -10.22 -17.82
C ALA A 196 7.26 -9.44 -16.54
N THR A 197 8.38 -8.72 -16.51
CA THR A 197 8.73 -7.83 -15.39
C THR A 197 7.97 -6.51 -15.53
N THR A 198 7.01 -6.26 -14.64
CA THR A 198 6.40 -4.93 -14.48
C THR A 198 7.41 -4.02 -13.77
N ARG A 199 8.04 -3.10 -14.51
CA ARG A 199 8.98 -2.13 -13.95
C ARG A 199 8.18 -0.98 -13.32
N VAL A 200 7.96 -1.03 -12.01
CA VAL A 200 7.46 0.11 -11.23
C VAL A 200 8.62 1.11 -11.06
N MET A 201 8.64 2.18 -11.86
CA MET A 201 9.59 3.28 -11.68
C MET A 201 8.90 4.42 -10.92
N GLY A 202 9.43 4.73 -9.75
CA GLY A 202 9.00 5.84 -8.90
C GLY A 202 9.03 7.17 -9.65
N GLY A 203 8.10 8.05 -9.27
CA GLY A 203 7.82 9.31 -9.94
C GLY A 203 9.06 10.12 -10.29
N ARG A 204 9.35 10.18 -11.59
CA ARG A 204 9.97 11.27 -12.33
C ARG A 204 9.66 11.01 -13.81
N TYR A 205 9.04 11.99 -14.46
CA TYR A 205 8.74 12.08 -15.88
C TYR A 205 9.53 11.12 -16.78
N CYS A 206 8.84 10.18 -17.43
CA CYS A 206 9.42 9.38 -18.52
C CYS A 206 9.79 10.32 -19.68
N HIS A 207 11.07 10.68 -19.78
CA HIS A 207 11.61 11.27 -21.00
C HIS A 207 11.79 10.15 -22.02
N CYS A 208 10.93 10.14 -23.05
CA CYS A 208 11.06 9.23 -24.18
C CYS A 208 12.24 9.70 -25.05
N GLN A 209 13.47 9.31 -24.69
CA GLN A 209 14.63 9.54 -25.55
C GLN A 209 14.52 8.62 -26.76
N LYS A 210 14.18 9.20 -27.92
CA LYS A 210 14.53 8.61 -29.23
C LYS A 210 16.06 8.55 -29.30
N GLN A 211 16.65 7.38 -29.09
CA GLN A 211 18.00 7.13 -29.58
C GLN A 211 17.90 6.96 -31.09
N SER A 212 18.31 7.98 -31.84
CA SER A 212 18.65 7.85 -33.24
C SER A 212 19.99 7.13 -33.35
N GLU A 213 19.99 5.91 -33.87
CA GLU A 213 21.21 5.23 -34.29
C GLU A 213 21.75 5.94 -35.54
N SER A 214 22.72 6.83 -35.34
CA SER A 214 23.66 7.21 -36.40
C SER A 214 24.76 6.16 -36.43
N THR A 215 24.78 5.40 -37.52
CA THR A 215 25.80 4.43 -37.93
C THR A 215 27.22 5.00 -37.83
N CYS A 216 28.11 4.24 -37.19
CA CYS A 216 29.55 4.43 -37.24
C CYS A 216 30.13 3.37 -38.18
N HIS A 217 30.60 3.81 -39.36
CA HIS A 217 31.63 3.16 -40.18
C HIS A 217 32.56 4.26 -40.68
#